data_AF-A0A8T6SIV7-F1
#
_entry.id   AF-A0A8T6SIV7-F1
#
_cell.length_a   1.000
_cell.length_b   1.000
_cell.length_c   1.000
_cell.angle_alpha   90.00
_cell.angle_beta   90.00
_cell.angle_gamma   90.00
#
_symmetry.space_group_name_H-M   'P 1'
#
loop_
_entity.id
_entity.type
_entity.pdbx_description
1 polymer ?
#
loop_
_entity_poly.entity_id
_entity_poly.type
_entity_poly.pdbx_seq_one_letter_code
_entity_poly.pdbx_strand_id
1 'polypeptide(L)'
;MGSTVIANTMGISSVILERIKSDVLKTRGKIEAALSLGATPLQATQSVMHNALRAGLLPTLSIVAVLGIVKIPGWMSGMIVGGISPIEAAVYQVIIYLMLLSSAFLSGVITSSLFIRQFFTKDQQFSLTFLNRLLT
;
A
#
# COMPACT_ATOMS: atom_id res chain seq x y z
N MET A 1 12.15 -1.76 -16.61
CA MET A 1 10.89 -1.20 -16.03
C MET A 1 10.11 -2.18 -15.20
N GLY A 2 9.94 -3.43 -15.62
CA GLY A 2 9.30 -4.44 -14.76
C GLY A 2 9.93 -4.54 -13.37
N SER A 3 11.26 -4.46 -13.27
CA SER A 3 11.99 -4.44 -11.99
C SER A 3 11.60 -3.26 -11.07
N THR A 4 11.40 -2.06 -11.62
CA THR A 4 10.98 -0.87 -10.85
C THR A 4 9.56 -1.03 -10.31
N VAL A 5 8.65 -1.58 -11.12
CA VAL A 5 7.27 -1.86 -10.72
C VAL A 5 7.24 -2.86 -9.56
N ILE A 6 8.01 -3.94 -9.69
CA ILE A 6 8.14 -4.97 -8.64
C ILE A 6 8.73 -4.36 -7.37
N ALA A 7 9.85 -3.65 -7.47
CA ALA A 7 10.53 -3.06 -6.32
C ALA A 7 9.64 -2.04 -5.58
N ASN A 8 8.92 -1.19 -6.32
CA ASN A 8 7.97 -0.25 -5.73
C ASN A 8 6.83 -0.97 -5.01
N THR A 9 6.23 -1.97 -5.66
CA THR A 9 5.14 -2.76 -5.09
C THR A 9 5.58 -3.53 -3.85
N MET A 10 6.79 -4.10 -3.86
CA MET A 10 7.39 -4.79 -2.72
C MET A 10 7.57 -3.84 -1.54
N GLY A 11 8.20 -2.68 -1.75
CA GLY A 11 8.43 -1.70 -0.69
C GLY A 11 7.13 -1.19 -0.07
N ILE A 12 6.12 -0.93 -0.89
CA ILE A 12 4.80 -0.47 -0.44
C ILE A 12 4.09 -1.55 0.37
N SER A 13 4.09 -2.80 -0.11
CA SER A 13 3.50 -3.93 0.61
C SER A 13 4.19 -4.17 1.96
N SER A 14 5.52 -4.05 2.03
CA SER A 14 6.25 -4.15 3.30
C SER A 14 5.82 -3.08 4.31
N VAL A 15 5.73 -1.82 3.88
CA VAL A 15 5.27 -0.71 4.73
C VAL A 15 3.82 -0.93 5.20
N ILE A 16 2.94 -1.38 4.31
CA ILE A 16 1.54 -1.68 4.65
C ILE A 16 1.48 -2.79 5.71
N LEU A 17 2.20 -3.89 5.53
CA LEU A 17 2.21 -5.01 6.46
C LEU A 17 2.75 -4.61 7.84
N GLU A 18 3.86 -3.88 7.87
CA GLU A 18 4.43 -3.37 9.12
C GLU A 18 3.47 -2.41 9.83
N ARG A 19 2.79 -1.54 9.06
CA ARG A 19 1.81 -0.62 9.63
C ARG A 19 0.58 -1.33 10.17
N ILE A 20 0.06 -2.34 9.46
CA ILE A 20 -1.04 -3.18 9.95
C ILE A 20 -0.63 -3.86 11.25
N LYS A 21 0.56 -4.49 11.29
CA LYS A 21 1.07 -5.14 12.50
C LYS A 21 1.14 -4.17 13.68
N SER A 22 1.76 -3.01 13.49
CA SER A 22 1.87 -1.95 14.51
C SER A 22 0.50 -1.49 14.99
N ASP A 23 -0.41 -1.19 14.06
CA ASP A 23 -1.68 -0.55 14.40
C ASP A 23 -2.65 -1.56 15.03
N VAL A 24 -2.67 -2.82 14.58
CA VAL A 24 -3.41 -3.90 15.25
C VAL A 24 -2.94 -4.09 16.70
N LEU A 25 -1.63 -4.07 16.95
CA LEU A 25 -1.07 -4.17 18.31
C LEU A 25 -1.54 -3.00 19.19
N LYS A 26 -1.50 -1.78 18.66
CA LYS A 26 -1.89 -0.56 19.38
C LYS A 26 -3.39 -0.47 19.63
N THR A 27 -4.21 -0.91 18.69
CA THR A 27 -5.68 -0.79 18.76
C THR A 27 -6.37 -2.09 19.16
N ARG A 28 -5.64 -3.08 19.66
CA ARG A 28 -6.16 -4.39 20.05
C ARG A 28 -7.42 -4.30 20.92
N GLY A 29 -7.37 -3.50 21.99
CA GLY A 29 -8.52 -3.33 22.89
C GLY A 29 -9.76 -2.75 22.19
N LYS A 30 -9.58 -1.87 21.19
CA LYS A 30 -10.68 -1.33 20.39
C LYS A 30 -11.26 -2.39 19.45
N ILE A 31 -10.41 -3.22 18.86
CA ILE A 31 -10.83 -4.32 17.98
C ILE A 31 -11.64 -5.34 18.78
N GLU A 32 -11.14 -5.77 19.95
CA GLU A 32 -11.83 -6.71 20.83
C GLU A 32 -13.18 -6.14 21.31
N ALA A 33 -13.21 -4.87 21.74
CA ALA A 33 -14.46 -4.23 22.13
C ALA A 33 -15.48 -4.16 20.97
N ALA A 34 -15.04 -3.83 19.75
CA ALA A 34 -15.92 -3.81 18.59
C ALA A 34 -16.50 -5.20 18.26
N LEU A 35 -15.67 -6.25 18.31
CA LEU A 35 -16.14 -7.63 18.14
C LEU A 35 -17.15 -8.04 19.22
N SER A 36 -16.91 -7.66 20.49
CA SER A 36 -17.85 -7.91 21.59
C SER A 36 -19.19 -7.18 21.43
N LEU A 37 -19.20 -6.05 20.73
CA LEU A 37 -20.40 -5.31 20.34
C LEU A 37 -21.07 -5.88 19.07
N GLY A 38 -20.56 -6.98 18.52
CA GLY A 38 -21.12 -7.65 17.33
C GLY A 38 -20.61 -7.11 16.00
N ALA A 39 -19.57 -6.27 15.98
CA ALA A 39 -18.96 -5.82 14.73
C ALA A 39 -18.25 -6.98 14.03
N THR A 40 -18.29 -7.00 12.70
CA THR A 40 -17.53 -7.99 11.92
C THR A 40 -16.02 -7.69 11.95
N PRO A 41 -15.14 -8.68 11.75
CA PRO A 41 -13.69 -8.46 11.66
C PRO A 41 -13.26 -7.37 10.68
N LEU A 42 -13.98 -7.25 9.55
CA LEU A 42 -13.74 -6.21 8.54
C LEU A 42 -14.09 -4.81 9.07
N GLN A 43 -15.20 -4.67 9.79
CA GLN A 43 -15.59 -3.40 10.41
C GLN A 43 -14.63 -3.03 11.55
N ALA A 44 -14.26 -3.98 12.39
CA ALA A 44 -13.35 -3.76 13.50
C ALA A 44 -11.93 -3.33 13.05
N THR A 45 -11.50 -3.74 11.85
CA THR A 45 -10.15 -3.45 11.32
C THR A 45 -10.11 -2.41 10.20
N GLN A 46 -11.26 -1.83 9.81
CA GLN A 46 -11.36 -0.90 8.70
C GLN A 46 -10.42 0.32 8.85
N SER A 47 -10.36 0.91 10.05
CA SER A 47 -9.47 2.05 10.32
C SER A 47 -7.99 1.69 10.17
N VAL A 48 -7.61 0.50 10.62
CA VAL A 48 -6.24 -0.02 10.51
C VAL A 48 -5.86 -0.21 9.04
N MET A 49 -6.75 -0.84 8.25
CA MET A 49 -6.51 -1.08 6.82
C MET A 49 -6.37 0.24 6.06
N HIS A 50 -7.26 1.20 6.32
CA HIS A 50 -7.22 2.52 5.68
C HIS A 50 -5.92 3.28 6.02
N ASN A 51 -5.51 3.27 7.28
CA ASN A 51 -4.28 3.95 7.71
C ASN A 51 -3.03 3.31 7.10
N ALA A 52 -2.99 1.97 7.02
CA ALA A 52 -1.87 1.25 6.43
C ALA A 52 -1.75 1.49 4.91
N LEU A 53 -2.87 1.39 4.18
CA LEU A 53 -2.91 1.68 2.75
C LEU A 53 -2.49 3.12 2.47
N ARG A 54 -2.99 4.08 3.25
CA ARG A 54 -2.59 5.48 3.13
C ARG A 54 -1.10 5.66 3.39
N ALA A 55 -0.54 5.04 4.44
CA ALA A 55 0.88 5.13 4.74
C ALA A 55 1.78 4.57 3.62
N GLY A 56 1.40 3.44 3.02
CA GLY A 56 2.16 2.82 1.93
C GLY A 56 2.04 3.55 0.59
N LEU A 57 0.86 4.07 0.25
CA LEU A 57 0.61 4.68 -1.07
C LEU A 57 0.93 6.18 -1.16
N LEU A 58 0.97 6.88 -0.02
CA LEU A 58 1.20 8.33 0.02
C LEU A 58 2.48 8.77 -0.69
N PRO A 59 3.64 8.07 -0.59
CA PRO A 59 4.84 8.47 -1.32
C PRO A 59 4.65 8.47 -2.84
N THR A 60 4.05 7.40 -3.39
CA THR A 60 3.78 7.27 -4.82
C THR A 60 2.80 8.33 -5.29
N LEU A 61 1.71 8.57 -4.54
CA LEU A 61 0.75 9.63 -4.85
C LEU A 61 1.38 11.02 -4.82
N SER A 62 2.27 11.29 -3.86
CA SER A 62 2.95 12.59 -3.75
C SER A 62 3.86 12.84 -4.96
N ILE A 63 4.53 11.81 -5.47
CA ILE A 63 5.31 11.91 -6.71
C ILE A 63 4.38 12.23 -7.88
N VAL A 64 3.28 11.49 -8.01
CA VAL A 64 2.31 11.69 -9.11
C VAL A 64 1.70 13.08 -9.08
N ALA A 65 1.37 13.61 -7.89
CA ALA A 65 0.78 14.94 -7.73
C ALA A 65 1.70 16.08 -8.17
N VAL A 66 3.02 15.88 -8.11
CA VAL A 66 4.02 16.89 -8.50
C VAL A 66 4.45 16.73 -9.97
N LEU A 67 4.02 15.64 -10.64
CA LEU A 67 4.23 15.48 -12.07
C LEU A 67 3.54 16.61 -12.83
N GLY A 68 4.31 17.34 -13.61
CA GLY A 68 3.83 18.51 -14.36
C GLY A 68 4.17 19.87 -13.73
N ILE A 69 4.58 19.92 -12.45
CA ILE A 69 4.95 21.19 -11.80
C ILE A 69 6.49 21.36 -11.70
N VAL A 70 7.23 20.32 -11.28
CA VAL A 70 8.62 20.54 -10.80
C VAL A 70 9.70 19.66 -11.44
N LYS A 71 9.39 18.50 -12.04
CA LYS A 71 10.45 17.59 -12.50
C LYS A 71 10.18 16.97 -13.87
N ILE A 72 11.14 17.18 -14.78
CA ILE A 72 11.43 16.28 -15.89
C ILE A 72 12.26 15.12 -15.29
N PRO A 73 11.70 13.92 -15.09
CA PRO A 73 12.48 12.79 -14.59
C PRO A 73 13.63 12.45 -15.56
N GLY A 74 14.77 12.00 -15.03
CA GLY A 74 16.01 11.83 -15.80
C GLY A 74 15.92 10.88 -17.00
N TRP A 75 14.95 9.95 -17.00
CA TRP A 75 14.67 9.14 -18.18
C TRP A 75 13.95 9.94 -19.27
N MET A 76 12.97 10.78 -18.92
CA MET A 76 12.28 11.64 -19.87
C MET A 76 13.25 12.58 -20.59
N SER A 77 14.25 13.13 -19.89
CA SER A 77 15.32 13.92 -20.53
C SER A 77 16.17 13.10 -21.50
N GLY A 78 16.45 11.82 -21.21
CA GLY A 78 17.19 10.94 -22.11
C GLY A 78 16.42 10.64 -23.40
N MET A 79 15.10 10.48 -23.32
CA MET A 79 14.23 10.33 -24.50
C MET A 79 14.23 11.58 -25.36
N ILE A 80 14.15 12.76 -24.74
CA ILE A 80 14.18 14.05 -25.43
C ILE A 80 15.53 14.26 -26.15
N VAL A 81 16.66 13.98 -25.48
CA VAL A 81 18.00 14.07 -26.11
C VAL A 81 18.16 13.04 -27.24
N GLY A 82 17.50 11.89 -27.15
CA GLY A 82 17.44 10.88 -28.20
C GLY A 82 16.57 11.24 -29.41
N GLY A 83 15.99 12.45 -29.46
CA GLY A 83 15.21 12.95 -30.59
C GLY A 83 13.71 12.70 -30.51
N ILE A 84 13.19 12.16 -29.39
CA ILE A 84 11.74 12.00 -29.16
C ILE A 84 11.14 13.37 -28.80
N SER A 85 9.95 13.65 -29.33
CA SER A 85 9.26 14.90 -29.03
C SER A 85 8.95 15.02 -27.52
N PRO A 86 9.10 16.20 -26.89
CA PRO A 86 8.82 16.37 -25.46
C PRO A 86 7.39 15.99 -25.06
N ILE A 87 6.43 16.18 -25.98
CA ILE A 87 5.04 15.80 -25.79
C ILE A 87 4.91 14.28 -25.68
N GLU A 88 5.51 13.51 -26.59
CA GLU A 88 5.48 12.05 -26.52
C GLU A 88 6.16 11.52 -25.27
N ALA A 89 7.35 12.07 -24.93
CA ALA A 89 8.08 11.68 -23.73
C ALA A 89 7.24 11.90 -22.45
N ALA A 90 6.46 12.98 -22.38
CA ALA A 90 5.56 13.26 -21.26
C ALA A 90 4.41 12.25 -21.17
N VAL A 91 3.79 11.88 -22.29
CA VAL A 91 2.70 10.88 -22.32
C VAL A 91 3.20 9.52 -21.83
N TYR A 92 4.37 9.06 -22.30
CA TYR A 92 4.98 7.83 -21.80
C TYR A 92 5.26 7.88 -20.31
N GLN A 93 5.73 9.02 -19.80
CA GLN A 93 6.03 9.18 -18.39
C GLN A 93 4.77 9.06 -17.52
N VAL A 94 3.65 9.66 -17.95
CA VAL A 94 2.35 9.53 -17.25
C VAL A 94 1.91 8.07 -17.21
N ILE A 95 2.03 7.34 -18.33
CA ILE A 95 1.68 5.92 -18.41
C ILE A 95 2.48 5.10 -17.38
N ILE A 96 3.79 5.34 -17.26
CA ILE A 96 4.66 4.64 -16.31
C ILE A 96 4.20 4.87 -14.87
N TYR A 97 3.89 6.12 -14.51
CA TYR A 97 3.44 6.43 -13.16
C TYR A 97 2.06 5.86 -12.83
N LEU A 98 1.15 5.81 -13.81
CA LEU A 98 -0.11 5.10 -13.66
C LEU A 98 0.11 3.60 -13.42
N MET A 99 1.02 2.96 -14.18
CA MET A 99 1.36 1.55 -13.96
C MET A 99 1.90 1.30 -12.55
N LEU A 100 2.81 2.14 -12.05
CA LEU A 100 3.34 2.04 -10.69
C LEU A 100 2.26 2.21 -9.63
N LEU A 101 1.39 3.21 -9.80
CA LEU A 101 0.30 3.46 -8.85
C LEU A 101 -0.71 2.31 -8.84
N SER A 102 -1.13 1.84 -10.00
CA SER A 102 -2.10 0.74 -10.12
C SER A 102 -1.56 -0.58 -9.57
N SER A 103 -0.29 -0.92 -9.85
CA SER A 103 0.31 -2.15 -9.33
C SER A 103 0.42 -2.11 -7.80
N ALA A 104 0.90 -0.99 -7.26
CA ALA A 104 1.05 -0.77 -5.84
C ALA A 104 -0.30 -0.79 -5.11
N PHE A 105 -1.32 -0.14 -5.68
CA PHE A 105 -2.67 -0.12 -5.12
C PHE A 105 -3.26 -1.53 -5.08
N LEU A 106 -3.22 -2.27 -6.20
CA LEU A 106 -3.80 -3.60 -6.28
C LEU A 106 -3.09 -4.58 -5.32
N SER A 107 -1.76 -4.58 -5.32
CA SER A 107 -0.99 -5.40 -4.37
C SER A 107 -1.26 -5.00 -2.93
N GLY A 108 -1.29 -3.69 -2.62
CA GLY A 108 -1.53 -3.20 -1.28
C GLY A 108 -2.87 -3.67 -0.72
N VAL A 109 -3.94 -3.56 -1.51
CA VAL A 109 -5.29 -4.00 -1.13
C VAL A 109 -5.37 -5.52 -0.96
N ILE A 110 -4.78 -6.28 -1.88
CA ILE A 110 -4.78 -7.75 -1.80
C ILE A 110 -4.00 -8.21 -0.57
N THR A 111 -2.77 -7.72 -0.40
CA THR A 111 -1.90 -8.06 0.72
C THR A 111 -2.52 -7.63 2.05
N SER A 112 -3.09 -6.43 2.16
CA SER A 112 -3.74 -5.97 3.39
C SER A 112 -4.95 -6.83 3.76
N SER A 113 -5.80 -7.16 2.78
CA SER A 113 -6.99 -7.98 2.98
C SER A 113 -6.64 -9.41 3.40
N LEU A 114 -5.67 -10.03 2.72
CA LEU A 114 -5.20 -11.37 3.06
C LEU A 114 -4.52 -11.40 4.44
N PHE A 115 -3.71 -10.40 4.76
CA PHE A 115 -2.99 -10.35 6.02
C PHE A 115 -3.92 -10.13 7.21
N ILE A 116 -4.91 -9.23 7.09
CA ILE A 116 -5.92 -8.99 8.15
C ILE A 116 -6.70 -10.27 8.43
N ARG A 117 -7.09 -11.03 7.40
CA ARG A 117 -7.81 -12.30 7.59
C ARG A 117 -7.04 -13.32 8.42
N GLN A 118 -5.71 -13.28 8.44
CA GLN A 118 -4.90 -14.20 9.24
C GLN A 118 -4.96 -13.92 10.75
N PHE A 119 -5.35 -12.71 11.17
CA PHE A 119 -5.51 -12.37 12.58
C PHE A 119 -6.81 -12.90 13.20
N PHE A 120 -7.74 -13.45 12.39
CA PHE A 120 -9.04 -13.93 12.86
C PHE A 120 -9.20 -15.43 12.67
N THR A 121 -9.71 -16.10 13.69
CA THR A 121 -10.07 -17.53 13.64
C THR A 121 -11.40 -17.73 12.90
N LYS A 122 -11.74 -18.97 12.50
CA LYS A 122 -13.03 -19.31 11.87
C LYS A 122 -14.25 -18.81 12.66
N ASP A 123 -14.13 -18.71 13.97
CA ASP A 123 -15.16 -18.20 14.89
C ASP A 123 -15.14 -16.66 15.04
N GLN A 124 -14.47 -15.94 14.13
CA GLN A 124 -14.30 -14.48 14.13
C GLN A 124 -13.64 -13.89 15.40
N GLN A 125 -13.02 -14.74 16.22
CA GLN A 125 -12.25 -14.31 17.38
C GLN A 125 -10.87 -13.80 16.97
N PHE A 126 -10.41 -12.76 17.66
CA PHE A 126 -9.07 -12.22 17.49
C PHE A 126 -8.02 -13.22 18.02
N SER A 127 -7.17 -13.73 17.14
CA SER A 127 -6.21 -14.79 17.48
C SER A 127 -4.93 -14.22 18.08
N LEU A 128 -4.79 -14.39 19.40
CA LEU A 128 -3.60 -13.99 20.15
C LEU A 128 -2.35 -14.81 19.80
N THR A 129 -2.55 -16.07 19.40
CA THR A 129 -1.48 -17.01 19.07
C THR A 129 -0.69 -16.55 17.84
N PHE A 130 -1.37 -16.00 16.83
CA PHE A 130 -0.71 -15.48 15.62
C PHE A 130 0.12 -14.21 15.91
N LEU A 131 -0.41 -13.35 16.78
CA LEU A 131 0.22 -12.09 17.16
C LEU A 131 1.50 -12.32 18.01
N ASN A 132 1.47 -13.29 18.92
CA ASN A 132 2.67 -13.69 19.67
C ASN A 132 3.74 -14.32 18.78
N ARG A 133 3.34 -15.09 17.75
CA ARG A 133 4.26 -15.71 16.78
C ARG A 133 4.95 -14.68 15.87
N LEU A 134 4.42 -13.47 15.78
CA LEU A 134 4.99 -12.34 15.03
C LEU A 134 5.94 -11.48 15.87
N LEU A 135 5.99 -11.67 17.19
CA LEU A 135 6.84 -10.92 18.13
C LEU A 135 8.07 -11.72 18.61
N THR A 136 8.10 -13.04 18.37
CA THR A 136 9.27 -13.93 18.49
C THR A 136 9.99 -14.07 17.17
#